data_AF-A0A8H7YCF6-F1
#
_entry.id   AF-A0A8H7YCF6-F1
#
_cell.length_a   1.000
_cell.length_b   1.000
_cell.length_c   1.000
_cell.angle_alpha   90.00
_cell.angle_beta   90.00
_cell.angle_gamma   90.00
#
_symmetry.space_group_name_H-M   'P 1'
#
loop_
_entity.id
_entity.type
_entity.pdbx_description
1 polymer ?
#
loop_
_entity_poly.entity_id
_entity_poly.type
_entity_poly.pdbx_seq_one_letter_code
_entity_poly.pdbx_strand_id
1 'polypeptide(L)'
;MTYIHIKLILPLYLQAAFLGATAIGLLSYARDVYAERDAGGNGALHSKTDDIVNSLFFLGFLFALSVAALRRPQENTGIADFILSLSFVTITFGTVIFIWGNMPKPVSISFSVGFALLAVGYATCVDSDPDQEGGNPLKSARRWLQRYRGLTKPQ
;
A
#
# COMPACT_ATOMS: atom_id res chain seq x y z
N MET A 1 -36.26 4.65 6.75
CA MET A 1 -35.02 4.56 7.56
C MET A 1 -33.89 4.07 6.65
N THR A 2 -33.18 5.00 6.00
CA THR A 2 -32.28 4.70 4.88
C THR A 2 -31.00 5.55 5.01
N TYR A 3 -30.39 5.58 6.19
CA TYR A 3 -29.28 6.50 6.49
C TYR A 3 -28.03 5.85 7.08
N ILE A 4 -28.00 4.52 7.26
CA ILE A 4 -26.91 3.85 7.99
C ILE A 4 -25.85 3.26 7.06
N HIS A 5 -26.15 3.02 5.77
CA HIS A 5 -25.20 2.37 4.85
C HIS A 5 -24.11 3.28 4.24
N ILE A 6 -24.22 4.61 4.35
CA ILE A 6 -23.28 5.54 3.69
C ILE A 6 -21.98 5.75 4.51
N LYS A 7 -22.01 5.54 5.83
CA LYS A 7 -20.89 5.90 6.72
C LYS A 7 -19.68 4.96 6.68
N LEU A 8 -19.84 3.71 6.22
CA LEU A 8 -18.74 2.71 6.27
C LEU A 8 -18.00 2.54 4.94
N ILE A 9 -18.59 2.97 3.83
CA ILE A 9 -18.03 2.76 2.48
C ILE A 9 -17.11 3.93 2.07
N LEU A 10 -17.42 5.14 2.53
CA LEU A 10 -16.65 6.35 2.22
C LEU A 10 -15.15 6.31 2.60
N PRO A 11 -14.72 5.75 3.76
CA PRO A 11 -13.32 5.81 4.14
C PRO A 11 -12.41 4.97 3.23
N LEU A 12 -12.86 3.80 2.77
CA LEU A 12 -12.03 2.89 2.00
C LEU A 12 -11.71 3.43 0.60
N TYR A 13 -12.72 3.97 -0.09
CA TYR A 13 -12.53 4.59 -1.40
C TYR A 13 -11.68 5.85 -1.32
N LEU A 14 -11.84 6.64 -0.26
CA LEU A 14 -11.02 7.83 -0.05
C LEU A 14 -9.55 7.44 0.19
N GLN A 15 -9.30 6.41 0.99
CA GLN A 15 -7.95 5.87 1.21
C GLN A 15 -7.34 5.30 -0.07
N ALA A 16 -8.11 4.53 -0.85
CA ALA A 16 -7.66 4.00 -2.13
C ALA A 16 -7.35 5.13 -3.13
N ALA A 17 -8.21 6.14 -3.24
CA ALA A 17 -7.97 7.31 -4.09
C ALA A 17 -6.73 8.08 -3.64
N PHE A 18 -6.55 8.28 -2.33
CA PHE A 18 -5.37 8.93 -1.77
C PHE A 18 -4.08 8.18 -2.08
N LEU A 19 -4.05 6.85 -1.85
CA LEU A 19 -2.89 6.02 -2.17
C LEU A 19 -2.61 5.98 -3.67
N GLY A 20 -3.65 5.89 -4.50
CA GLY A 20 -3.52 5.96 -5.95
C GLY A 20 -2.92 7.29 -6.41
N ALA A 21 -3.44 8.41 -5.93
CA ALA A 21 -2.91 9.74 -6.24
C ALA A 21 -1.46 9.91 -5.76
N THR A 22 -1.14 9.39 -4.56
CA THR A 22 0.22 9.39 -4.00
C THR A 22 1.18 8.61 -4.89
N ALA A 23 0.81 7.42 -5.33
CA ALA A 23 1.63 6.59 -6.22
C ALA A 23 1.90 7.28 -7.55
N ILE A 24 0.90 7.92 -8.15
CA ILE A 24 1.07 8.68 -9.41
C ILE A 24 1.94 9.92 -9.20
N GLY A 25 1.74 10.66 -8.11
CA GLY A 25 2.59 11.80 -7.76
C GLY A 25 4.05 11.40 -7.59
N LEU A 26 4.31 10.29 -6.88
CA LEU A 26 5.65 9.73 -6.70
C LEU A 26 6.27 9.23 -8.01
N LEU A 27 5.48 8.60 -8.89
CA LEU A 27 5.94 8.20 -10.23
C LEU A 27 6.36 9.40 -11.07
N SER A 28 5.56 10.47 -11.05
CA SER A 28 5.88 11.70 -11.77
C SER A 28 7.17 12.32 -11.21
N TYR A 29 7.26 12.44 -9.89
CA TYR A 29 8.44 12.99 -9.23
C TYR A 29 9.71 12.17 -9.49
N ALA A 30 9.62 10.84 -9.40
CA ALA A 30 10.74 9.95 -9.68
C ALA A 30 11.22 10.11 -11.12
N ARG A 31 10.30 10.23 -12.09
CA ARG A 31 10.66 10.47 -13.49
C ARG A 31 11.38 11.80 -13.69
N ASP A 32 10.95 12.87 -13.04
CA ASP A 32 11.62 14.17 -13.14
C ASP A 32 13.07 14.08 -12.61
N VAL A 33 13.26 13.39 -11.47
CA VAL A 33 14.59 13.16 -10.89
C VAL A 33 15.48 12.31 -11.80
N TYR A 34 14.92 11.26 -12.41
CA TYR A 34 15.67 10.43 -13.36
C TYR A 34 16.06 11.20 -14.61
N ALA A 35 15.14 12.03 -15.14
CA ALA A 35 15.40 12.86 -16.32
C ALA A 35 16.51 13.90 -16.06
N GLU A 36 16.50 14.53 -14.88
CA GLU A 36 17.56 15.47 -14.48
C GLU A 36 18.92 14.78 -14.34
N ARG A 37 18.94 13.55 -13.79
CA ARG A 37 20.15 12.73 -13.67
C ARG A 37 20.72 12.32 -15.03
N ASP A 38 19.85 11.98 -15.99
CA ASP A 38 20.25 11.61 -17.35
C ASP A 38 20.76 12.82 -18.14
N ALA A 39 20.18 14.01 -17.93
CA ALA A 39 20.61 15.27 -18.55
C ALA A 39 21.97 15.76 -18.02
N GLY A 40 22.34 15.41 -16.79
CA GLY A 40 23.59 15.79 -16.13
C GLY A 40 24.87 15.13 -16.69
N GLY A 41 24.78 14.32 -17.75
CA GLY A 41 25.95 13.82 -18.49
C GLY A 41 26.75 12.72 -17.78
N ASN A 42 26.36 12.29 -16.58
CA ASN A 42 27.07 11.24 -15.83
C ASN A 42 26.84 9.82 -16.39
N GLY A 43 26.08 9.66 -17.49
CA GLY A 43 25.93 8.39 -18.19
C GLY A 43 25.54 7.24 -17.27
N ALA A 44 24.86 7.54 -16.16
CA ALA A 44 24.38 6.56 -15.21
C ALA A 44 23.25 5.81 -15.92
N LEU A 45 23.67 4.82 -16.70
CA LEU A 45 22.87 3.77 -17.32
C LEU A 45 21.66 3.53 -16.42
N HIS A 46 20.47 3.76 -16.97
CA HIS A 46 19.18 3.29 -16.49
C HIS A 46 19.35 2.27 -15.36
N SER A 47 19.27 2.75 -14.12
CA SER A 47 19.69 1.95 -12.97
C SER A 47 18.62 0.91 -12.75
N LYS A 48 19.01 -0.36 -12.55
CA LYS A 48 18.06 -1.42 -12.16
C LYS A 48 17.19 -1.00 -10.96
N THR A 49 17.70 -0.10 -10.14
CA THR A 49 16.98 0.49 -9.01
C THR A 49 15.80 1.35 -9.44
N ASP A 50 15.91 2.09 -10.55
CA ASP A 50 14.84 2.97 -11.05
C ASP A 50 13.65 2.16 -11.55
N ASP A 51 13.92 1.04 -12.24
CA ASP A 51 12.91 0.08 -12.69
C ASP A 51 12.18 -0.57 -11.52
N ILE A 52 12.93 -0.93 -10.46
CA ILE A 52 12.35 -1.47 -9.23
C ILE A 52 11.43 -0.43 -8.60
N VAL A 53 11.88 0.82 -8.44
CA VAL A 53 11.07 1.90 -7.86
C VAL A 53 9.81 2.17 -8.69
N ASN A 54 9.94 2.29 -10.01
CA ASN A 54 8.81 2.51 -10.91
C ASN A 54 7.81 1.35 -10.85
N SER A 55 8.30 0.11 -10.83
CA SER A 55 7.46 -1.08 -10.71
C SER A 55 6.71 -1.10 -9.38
N LEU A 56 7.37 -0.74 -8.28
CA LEU A 56 6.74 -0.68 -6.95
C LEU A 56 5.65 0.39 -6.89
N PHE A 57 5.91 1.60 -7.39
CA PHE A 57 4.87 2.63 -7.41
C PHE A 57 3.71 2.28 -8.33
N PHE A 58 3.99 1.71 -9.51
CA PHE A 58 2.94 1.28 -10.42
C PHE A 58 2.11 0.14 -9.83
N LEU A 59 2.74 -0.83 -9.18
CA LEU A 59 2.06 -1.92 -8.51
C LEU A 59 1.23 -1.43 -7.32
N GLY A 60 1.76 -0.48 -6.55
CA GLY A 60 1.04 0.21 -5.48
C GLY A 60 -0.23 0.93 -6.00
N PHE A 61 -0.12 1.64 -7.12
CA PHE A 61 -1.25 2.24 -7.82
C PHE A 61 -2.27 1.19 -8.27
N LEU A 62 -1.83 0.08 -8.88
CA LEU A 62 -2.73 -0.99 -9.31
C LEU A 62 -3.48 -1.64 -8.15
N PHE A 63 -2.83 -1.82 -7.00
CA PHE A 63 -3.50 -2.32 -5.79
C PHE A 63 -4.57 -1.34 -5.30
N ALA A 64 -4.26 -0.04 -5.23
CA ALA A 64 -5.23 0.99 -4.87
C ALA A 64 -6.41 1.04 -5.86
N LEU A 65 -6.13 0.96 -7.16
CA LEU A 65 -7.15 0.91 -8.20
C LEU A 65 -8.01 -0.36 -8.09
N SER A 66 -7.40 -1.49 -7.74
CA SER A 66 -8.12 -2.76 -7.54
C SER A 66 -9.13 -2.66 -6.40
N VAL A 67 -8.78 -1.95 -5.32
CA VAL A 67 -9.73 -1.64 -4.22
C VAL A 67 -10.88 -0.77 -4.72
N ALA A 68 -10.60 0.25 -5.54
CA ALA A 68 -11.65 1.07 -6.15
C ALA A 68 -12.53 0.28 -7.15
N ALA A 69 -11.97 -0.73 -7.82
CA ALA A 69 -12.67 -1.60 -8.76
C ALA A 69 -13.48 -2.72 -8.09
N LEU A 70 -13.15 -3.08 -6.84
CA LEU A 70 -13.92 -4.02 -6.00
C LEU A 70 -15.21 -3.36 -5.52
N ARG A 71 -16.12 -3.13 -6.47
CA ARG A 71 -17.34 -2.32 -6.38
C ARG A 71 -18.48 -2.95 -5.55
N ARG A 72 -18.18 -3.71 -4.49
CA ARG A 72 -19.22 -4.36 -3.66
C ARG A 72 -19.13 -3.94 -2.19
N PRO A 73 -20.08 -3.13 -1.70
CA PRO A 73 -19.99 -2.44 -0.41
C PRO A 73 -20.10 -3.29 0.86
N GLN A 74 -20.21 -4.62 0.77
CA GLN A 74 -20.43 -5.44 1.97
C GLN A 74 -19.86 -6.86 1.96
N GLU A 75 -19.58 -7.47 0.79
CA GLU A 75 -19.16 -8.88 0.75
C GLU A 75 -17.64 -9.09 0.94
N ASN A 76 -16.78 -8.12 0.59
CA ASN A 76 -15.33 -8.34 0.45
C ASN A 76 -14.45 -7.31 1.18
N THR A 77 -14.93 -6.70 2.27
CA THR A 77 -14.16 -5.68 3.03
C THR A 77 -12.79 -6.18 3.46
N GLY A 78 -12.68 -7.39 4.01
CA GLY A 78 -11.38 -7.92 4.44
C GLY A 78 -10.36 -8.16 3.31
N ILE A 79 -10.82 -8.44 2.08
CA ILE A 79 -9.93 -8.57 0.91
C ILE A 79 -9.49 -7.18 0.46
N ALA A 80 -10.41 -6.23 0.45
CA ALA A 80 -10.12 -4.86 0.06
C ALA A 80 -9.14 -4.19 1.05
N ASP A 81 -9.30 -4.40 2.36
CA ASP A 81 -8.37 -3.93 3.39
C ASP A 81 -6.97 -4.54 3.23
N PHE A 82 -6.90 -5.84 2.90
CA PHE A 82 -5.64 -6.52 2.63
C PHE A 82 -4.93 -5.96 1.39
N ILE A 83 -5.66 -5.75 0.29
CA ILE A 83 -5.10 -5.17 -0.94
C ILE A 83 -4.69 -3.71 -0.70
N LEU A 84 -5.45 -2.95 0.07
CA LEU A 84 -5.11 -1.58 0.45
C LEU A 84 -3.82 -1.54 1.29
N SER A 85 -3.66 -2.49 2.22
CA SER A 85 -2.43 -2.66 2.99
C SER A 85 -1.24 -3.00 2.08
N LEU A 86 -1.43 -3.90 1.10
CA LEU A 86 -0.41 -4.19 0.09
C LEU A 86 -0.02 -2.96 -0.73
N SER A 87 -1.00 -2.14 -1.14
CA SER A 87 -0.75 -0.86 -1.81
C SER A 87 0.15 0.03 -0.97
N PHE A 88 -0.22 0.24 0.30
CA PHE A 88 0.55 1.07 1.22
C PHE A 88 2.00 0.56 1.42
N VAL A 89 2.18 -0.74 1.68
CA VAL A 89 3.51 -1.33 1.88
C VAL A 89 4.36 -1.20 0.62
N THR A 90 3.77 -1.47 -0.56
CA THR A 90 4.49 -1.41 -1.84
C THR A 90 4.95 0.01 -2.16
N ILE A 91 4.09 1.00 -1.97
CA ILE A 91 4.43 2.43 -2.16
C ILE A 91 5.53 2.82 -1.19
N THR A 92 5.37 2.49 0.09
CA THR A 92 6.35 2.82 1.14
C THR A 92 7.72 2.23 0.83
N PHE A 93 7.78 0.97 0.40
CA PHE A 93 9.03 0.31 0.04
C PHE A 93 9.70 0.97 -1.19
N GLY A 94 8.90 1.32 -2.20
CA GLY A 94 9.38 2.09 -3.36
C GLY A 94 9.96 3.44 -2.95
N THR A 95 9.30 4.15 -2.03
CA THR A 95 9.77 5.46 -1.52
C THR A 95 11.08 5.33 -0.75
N VAL A 96 11.22 4.31 0.11
CA VAL A 96 12.47 4.06 0.85
C VAL A 96 13.62 3.82 -0.14
N ILE A 97 13.44 2.92 -1.11
CA ILE A 97 14.48 2.62 -2.10
C ILE A 97 14.83 3.87 -2.90
N PHE A 98 13.83 4.65 -3.33
CA PHE A 98 14.03 5.88 -4.08
C PHE A 98 14.85 6.90 -3.29
N ILE A 99 14.50 7.15 -2.03
CA ILE A 99 15.19 8.11 -1.16
C ILE A 99 16.63 7.65 -0.90
N TRP A 100 16.85 6.36 -0.67
CA TRP A 100 18.21 5.84 -0.47
C TRP A 100 19.06 5.86 -1.74
N GLY A 101 18.44 5.70 -2.92
CA GLY A 101 19.14 5.70 -4.21
C GLY A 101 19.43 7.09 -4.77
N ASN A 102 18.57 8.08 -4.48
CA ASN A 102 18.62 9.38 -5.18
C ASN A 102 18.82 10.60 -4.26
N MET A 103 18.59 10.49 -2.94
CA MET A 103 18.72 11.63 -2.02
C MET A 103 20.08 11.66 -1.31
N PRO A 104 20.53 12.83 -0.84
CA PRO A 104 21.72 12.95 0.00
C PRO A 104 21.58 12.12 1.29
N LYS A 105 22.67 11.47 1.73
CA LYS A 105 22.71 10.62 2.94
C LYS A 105 22.05 11.25 4.18
N PRO A 106 22.24 12.54 4.51
CA PRO A 106 21.57 13.15 5.67
C PRO A 106 20.04 13.11 5.59
N VAL A 107 19.48 13.27 4.39
CA VAL A 107 18.03 13.22 4.14
C VAL A 107 17.52 11.79 4.30
N SER A 108 18.21 10.81 3.70
CA SER A 108 17.81 9.40 3.75
C SER A 108 17.86 8.83 5.17
N ILE A 109 18.86 9.22 5.96
CA ILE A 109 18.96 8.84 7.38
C ILE A 109 17.82 9.45 8.18
N SER A 110 17.58 10.75 8.02
CA SER A 110 16.50 11.47 8.73
C SER A 110 15.12 10.87 8.42
N PHE A 111 14.87 10.55 7.15
CA PHE A 111 13.66 9.86 6.72
C PHE A 111 13.53 8.47 7.36
N SER A 112 14.61 7.68 7.38
CA SER A 112 14.59 6.33 7.97
C SER A 112 14.35 6.35 9.48
N VAL A 113 14.96 7.29 10.21
CA VAL A 113 14.71 7.49 11.64
C VAL A 113 13.26 7.92 11.89
N GLY A 114 12.76 8.88 11.12
CA GLY A 114 11.37 9.33 11.21
C GLY A 114 10.37 8.19 10.94
N PHE A 115 10.64 7.37 9.93
CA PHE A 115 9.82 6.21 9.60
C PHE A 115 9.88 5.14 10.70
N ALA A 116 11.06 4.86 11.25
CA ALA A 116 11.21 3.92 12.37
C ALA A 116 10.45 4.39 13.62
N LEU A 117 10.53 5.69 13.95
CA LEU A 117 9.76 6.27 15.06
C LEU A 117 8.26 6.21 14.81
N LEU A 118 7.81 6.45 13.57
CA LEU A 118 6.41 6.29 13.19
C LEU A 118 5.94 4.84 13.34
N ALA A 119 6.75 3.87 12.90
CA ALA A 119 6.44 2.45 13.02
C ALA A 119 6.38 2.00 14.49
N VAL A 120 7.30 2.46 15.33
CA VAL A 120 7.28 2.23 16.78
C VAL A 120 6.05 2.87 17.40
N GLY A 121 5.74 4.12 17.07
CA GLY A 121 4.56 4.83 17.55
C GLY A 121 3.27 4.09 17.17
N TYR A 122 3.16 3.64 15.92
CA TYR A 122 2.04 2.82 15.47
C TYR A 122 1.93 1.52 16.26
N ALA A 123 3.02 0.77 16.43
CA ALA A 123 3.03 -0.45 17.21
C ALA A 123 2.56 -0.21 18.65
N THR A 124 3.07 0.83 19.32
CA THR A 124 2.66 1.17 20.69
C THR A 124 1.22 1.62 20.81
N CYS A 125 0.68 2.33 19.80
CA CYS A 125 -0.72 2.76 19.79
C CYS A 125 -1.69 1.59 19.54
N VAL A 126 -1.30 0.61 18.71
CA VAL A 126 -2.11 -0.59 18.42
C VAL A 126 -2.10 -1.55 19.61
N ASP A 127 -0.97 -1.69 20.30
CA ASP A 127 -0.83 -2.56 21.48
C ASP A 127 -1.54 -2.00 22.73
N SER A 128 -1.94 -0.73 22.70
CA SER A 128 -2.67 -0.06 23.78
C SER A 128 -4.18 -0.30 23.75
N ASP A 129 -4.70 -1.13 22.85
CA ASP A 129 -6.12 -1.48 22.75
C ASP A 129 -6.39 -2.81 23.49
N PRO A 130 -6.90 -2.78 24.73
CA PRO A 130 -6.99 -3.97 25.60
C PRO A 130 -8.08 -4.98 25.18
N ASP A 131 -8.82 -4.74 24.08
CA ASP A 131 -9.92 -5.60 23.62
C ASP A 131 -9.67 -6.28 22.26
N GLN A 132 -8.44 -6.25 21.69
CA GLN A 132 -8.17 -6.87 20.38
C GLN A 132 -7.89 -8.41 20.47
N GLU A 133 -8.74 -9.14 21.19
CA GLU A 133 -8.92 -10.56 20.93
C GLU A 133 -9.80 -10.75 19.67
N GLY A 134 -9.20 -11.26 18.59
CA GLY A 134 -9.98 -12.06 17.63
C GLY A 134 -10.01 -11.59 16.18
N GLY A 135 -8.84 -11.53 15.53
CA GLY A 135 -8.80 -11.23 14.10
C GLY A 135 -7.65 -11.84 13.33
N ASN A 136 -7.07 -12.97 13.76
CA ASN A 136 -5.91 -13.56 13.06
C ASN A 136 -6.24 -13.76 11.55
N PRO A 137 -5.62 -13.01 10.63
CA PRO A 137 -6.01 -12.96 9.21
C PRO A 137 -5.87 -14.33 8.53
N LEU A 138 -4.98 -15.18 9.08
CA LEU A 138 -4.82 -16.57 8.67
C LEU A 138 -6.08 -17.41 8.94
N LYS A 139 -6.82 -17.15 10.02
CA LYS A 139 -8.09 -17.83 10.32
C LYS A 139 -9.20 -17.39 9.37
N SER A 140 -9.18 -16.14 8.91
CA SER A 140 -10.12 -15.60 7.92
C SER A 140 -9.86 -16.25 6.54
N ALA A 141 -8.59 -16.33 6.14
CA ALA A 141 -8.17 -17.02 4.91
C ALA A 141 -8.45 -18.53 4.95
N ARG A 142 -8.22 -19.20 6.09
CA ARG A 142 -8.54 -20.62 6.28
C ARG A 142 -10.04 -20.90 6.17
N ARG A 143 -10.89 -20.04 6.75
CA ARG A 143 -12.36 -20.17 6.66
C ARG A 143 -12.86 -20.01 5.23
N TRP A 144 -12.26 -19.12 4.44
CA TRP A 144 -12.58 -18.94 3.02
C TRP A 144 -12.24 -20.19 2.19
N LEU A 145 -11.03 -20.75 2.38
CA LEU A 145 -10.59 -21.98 1.72
C LEU A 145 -11.48 -23.20 2.03
N GLN A 146 -11.95 -23.31 3.27
CA GLN A 146 -12.86 -24.38 3.68
C GLN A 146 -14.25 -24.24 3.03
N ARG A 147 -14.75 -23.01 2.87
CA ARG A 147 -16.05 -22.75 2.23
C ARG A 147 -16.06 -23.07 0.73
N TYR A 148 -14.94 -22.87 0.03
CA TYR A 148 -14.79 -23.27 -1.37
C TYR A 148 -14.59 -24.78 -1.57
N ARG A 149 -13.91 -25.47 -0.63
CA ARG A 149 -13.77 -26.95 -0.70
C ARG A 149 -15.07 -27.71 -0.41
N GLY A 150 -16.06 -27.08 0.23
CA GLY A 150 -17.34 -27.71 0.59
C GLY A 150 -18.39 -27.78 -0.52
N LEU A 151 -18.20 -27.14 -1.68
CA LEU A 151 -19.21 -27.00 -2.74
C LEU A 151 -19.14 -28.07 -3.85
N THR A 152 -18.48 -29.22 -3.64
CA THR A 152 -18.36 -30.29 -4.65
C THR A 152 -18.94 -31.64 -4.22
N LYS A 153 -20.07 -31.65 -3.52
CA LYS A 153 -20.96 -32.83 -3.50
C LYS A 153 -22.43 -32.44 -3.52
N PRO A 154 -23.04 -32.25 -4.69
CA PRO A 154 -24.46 -32.53 -4.83
C PRO A 154 -24.67 -34.06 -4.73
N GLN A 155 -25.46 -34.49 -3.75
CA GLN A 155 -26.23 -35.73 -3.85
C GLN A 155 -27.60 -35.39 -4.43
#